data_AF-A0A3N2BC06-F1
#
_entry.id   AF-A0A3N2BC06-F1
#
_cell.length_a   1.000
_cell.length_b   1.000
_cell.length_c   1.000
_cell.angle_alpha   90.00
_cell.angle_beta   90.00
_cell.angle_gamma   90.00
#
_symmetry.space_group_name_H-M   'P 1'
#
loop_
_entity.id
_entity.type
_entity.pdbx_description
1 polymer ?
#
loop_
_entity_poly.entity_id
_entity_poly.type
_entity_poly.pdbx_seq_one_letter_code
_entity_poly.pdbx_strand_id
1 'polypeptide(L)'
;MARRGETTVPSMGQLSSPSRMRTLARDYLYVLPGMPLALASVVLLVPLTALSLGTFVIWVGALLMPLTLLLATGLADLSRLRLRAWGQEISPAHYKPTTKSFAGFLRVMTDPRRWLDLVFETLVALPLRLTSFVVALTWTALAVGGLTSWFWKLFLPGEPHAESGWPLLVREIAPRMVPQSDVGMYLLDSAINLVLGALALLSLPWVIHGLARFDALIARALLSGSTSKQAPDHLGRIPHAALILTVSPAGWAWVGTGFAAVVLLAISWPVLATIHGVHPALAMVLAISQGAALVLTVRRPTAATAMAILAAAGTMLASASSIGHGTWPWPVTSLISYCLVILALALRHHWLWAAAVWSASTALTAGAFVLIAGAIPHGGLANGIVVVSVGAAVGLLAVLGRMWVKNLGRAEQAERVSAEELQRRRDLEERNRIARELHDVVAHSMSVINVQATTAQYRKPGIDPEIQQEFDDIAQSSRQALSEMRSLLALLRNDEAPTAPMPTMTDVPDLIEATRASGAEISYSGTDDEVSPTVGLTAFRVIQEALSNALRHAPGAAVTVTARSEAEVLIITVANSKPLSVVEAAPGSGLGLAGIRERVTALGGTVQAGPRLGGGFRLRVQIPMDHAHHAGDPLPE
;
A
#
# COMPACT_ATOMS: atom_id res chain seq x y z
N MET A 1 38.63 7.09 -55.68
CA MET A 1 37.34 6.79 -55.02
C MET A 1 37.51 7.11 -53.54
N ALA A 2 37.01 8.27 -53.09
CA ALA A 2 35.82 8.40 -52.21
C ALA A 2 36.14 8.02 -50.74
N ARG A 3 35.94 8.83 -49.69
CA ARG A 3 35.23 10.10 -49.45
C ARG A 3 35.84 10.79 -48.21
N ARG A 4 35.63 12.12 -48.15
CA ARG A 4 35.93 13.10 -47.11
C ARG A 4 35.53 12.67 -45.70
N GLY A 5 36.39 12.94 -44.72
CA GLY A 5 36.03 13.05 -43.29
C GLY A 5 35.75 14.51 -42.94
N GLU A 6 34.50 14.80 -42.59
CA GLU A 6 34.00 16.12 -42.24
C GLU A 6 34.26 16.46 -40.76
N THR A 7 34.98 17.55 -40.56
CA THR A 7 34.78 18.63 -39.58
C THR A 7 34.03 18.32 -38.28
N THR A 8 34.78 18.33 -37.19
CA THR A 8 34.30 18.55 -35.82
C THR A 8 33.61 19.91 -35.69
N VAL A 9 32.28 19.91 -35.55
CA VAL A 9 31.51 21.07 -35.07
C VAL A 9 31.46 21.00 -33.54
N PRO A 10 31.97 22.01 -32.80
CA PRO A 10 31.71 22.10 -31.37
C PRO A 10 30.25 22.49 -31.17
N SER A 11 29.47 21.66 -30.47
CA SER A 11 28.09 21.94 -30.14
C SER A 11 28.01 23.19 -29.26
N MET A 12 27.64 24.32 -29.87
CA MET A 12 27.11 25.48 -29.17
C MET A 12 25.90 25.06 -28.34
N GLY A 13 25.91 25.43 -27.07
CA GLY A 13 24.74 25.31 -26.20
C GLY A 13 25.08 25.05 -24.74
N GLN A 14 26.01 25.82 -24.16
CA GLN A 14 25.99 26.05 -22.72
C GLN A 14 24.56 26.46 -22.33
N LEU A 15 23.90 25.61 -21.53
CA LEU A 15 22.60 25.87 -20.92
C LEU A 15 22.72 27.12 -20.05
N SER A 16 22.49 28.29 -20.65
CA SER A 16 22.30 29.54 -19.91
C SER A 16 21.16 29.31 -18.93
N SER A 17 21.45 29.42 -17.63
CA SER A 17 20.40 29.41 -16.60
C SER A 17 19.31 30.41 -17.02
N PRO A 18 18.01 30.05 -16.98
CA PRO A 18 16.96 30.96 -17.38
C PRO A 18 17.14 32.29 -16.65
N SER A 19 17.12 33.40 -17.40
CA SER A 19 17.25 34.73 -16.79
C SER A 19 16.17 34.89 -15.71
N ARG A 20 16.51 35.52 -14.57
CA ARG A 20 15.60 35.66 -13.42
C ARG A 20 14.21 36.20 -13.83
N MET A 21 14.16 37.04 -14.85
CA MET A 21 12.94 37.61 -15.42
C MET A 21 12.06 36.58 -16.16
N ARG A 22 12.65 35.61 -16.86
CA ARG A 22 11.91 34.51 -17.50
C ARG A 22 11.31 33.57 -16.46
N THR A 23 12.06 33.26 -15.40
CA THR A 23 11.54 32.45 -14.28
C THR A 23 10.38 33.16 -13.59
N LEU A 24 10.54 34.46 -13.29
CA LEU A 24 9.48 35.27 -12.70
C LEU A 24 8.22 35.31 -13.57
N ALA A 25 8.37 35.56 -14.88
CA ALA A 25 7.25 35.56 -15.81
C ALA A 25 6.53 34.20 -15.86
N ARG A 26 7.29 33.10 -15.85
CA ARG A 26 6.73 31.74 -15.79
C ARG A 26 5.95 31.49 -14.50
N ASP A 27 6.47 31.95 -13.37
CA ASP A 27 5.81 31.78 -12.08
C ASP A 27 4.53 32.62 -11.98
N TYR A 28 4.52 33.84 -12.53
CA TYR A 28 3.29 34.65 -12.64
C TYR A 28 2.24 34.02 -13.55
N LEU A 29 2.65 33.52 -14.71
CA LEU A 29 1.77 32.80 -15.64
C LEU A 29 1.17 31.54 -15.01
N TYR A 30 1.85 30.98 -14.01
CA TYR A 30 1.32 29.89 -13.22
C TYR A 30 0.38 30.39 -12.11
N VAL A 31 0.79 31.35 -11.27
CA VAL A 31 0.04 31.78 -10.07
C VAL A 31 -1.24 32.56 -10.40
N LEU A 32 -1.17 33.55 -11.31
CA LEU A 32 -2.29 34.49 -11.54
C LEU A 32 -3.56 33.81 -12.08
N PRO A 33 -3.48 32.91 -13.08
CA PRO A 33 -4.67 32.21 -13.57
C PRO A 33 -5.25 31.20 -12.57
N GLY A 34 -4.54 30.91 -11.48
CA GLY A 34 -4.98 29.98 -10.46
C GLY A 34 -6.29 30.39 -9.81
N MET A 35 -6.38 31.63 -9.32
CA MET A 35 -7.59 32.11 -8.64
C MET A 35 -8.85 32.07 -9.52
N PRO A 36 -8.89 32.63 -10.74
CA PRO A 36 -10.09 32.58 -11.57
C PRO A 36 -10.49 31.14 -11.93
N LEU A 37 -9.52 30.24 -12.15
CA LEU A 37 -9.81 28.82 -12.37
C LEU A 37 -10.42 28.16 -11.14
N ALA A 38 -9.88 28.44 -9.95
CA ALA A 38 -10.40 27.90 -8.69
C ALA A 38 -11.81 28.43 -8.38
N LEU A 39 -12.02 29.72 -8.63
CA LEU A 39 -13.32 30.36 -8.47
C LEU A 39 -14.35 29.75 -9.42
N ALA A 40 -14.02 29.61 -10.71
CA ALA A 40 -14.87 28.95 -11.69
C ALA A 40 -15.20 27.50 -11.28
N SER A 41 -14.20 26.77 -10.77
CA SER A 41 -14.37 25.40 -10.29
C SER A 41 -15.32 25.32 -9.10
N VAL A 42 -15.18 26.19 -8.10
CA VAL A 42 -16.07 26.22 -6.93
C VAL A 42 -17.48 26.65 -7.30
N VAL A 43 -17.62 27.72 -8.09
CA VAL A 43 -18.92 28.26 -8.55
C VAL A 43 -19.69 27.21 -9.36
N LEU A 44 -18.98 26.35 -10.10
CA LEU A 44 -19.59 25.31 -10.90
C LEU A 44 -19.86 24.03 -10.08
N LEU A 45 -18.85 23.52 -9.38
CA LEU A 45 -18.90 22.21 -8.75
C LEU A 45 -19.66 22.19 -7.43
N VAL A 46 -19.57 23.25 -6.60
CA VAL A 46 -20.24 23.25 -5.29
C VAL A 46 -21.77 23.24 -5.44
N PRO A 47 -22.39 24.11 -6.26
CA PRO A 47 -23.84 24.06 -6.47
C PRO A 47 -24.28 22.76 -7.13
N LEU A 48 -23.52 22.26 -8.13
CA LEU A 48 -23.84 20.98 -8.78
C LEU A 48 -23.77 19.81 -7.79
N THR A 49 -22.76 19.78 -6.92
CA THR A 49 -22.63 18.73 -5.89
C THR A 49 -23.76 18.82 -4.88
N ALA A 50 -24.09 20.02 -4.41
CA ALA A 50 -25.20 20.25 -3.49
C ALA A 50 -26.54 19.84 -4.12
N LEU A 51 -26.76 20.20 -5.39
CA LEU A 51 -27.95 19.81 -6.15
C LEU A 51 -28.00 18.29 -6.36
N SER A 52 -26.88 17.66 -6.73
CA SER A 52 -26.77 16.20 -6.88
C SER A 52 -27.09 15.47 -5.57
N LEU A 53 -26.60 15.97 -4.44
CA LEU A 53 -26.83 15.34 -3.14
C LEU A 53 -28.27 15.58 -2.66
N GLY A 54 -28.78 16.81 -2.79
CA GLY A 54 -30.12 17.18 -2.36
C GLY A 54 -31.23 16.50 -3.18
N THR A 55 -31.00 16.27 -4.47
CA THR A 55 -31.97 15.60 -5.37
C THR A 55 -31.72 14.10 -5.50
N PHE A 56 -30.83 13.52 -4.68
CA PHE A 56 -30.52 12.09 -4.73
C PHE A 56 -31.75 11.22 -4.40
N VAL A 57 -32.59 11.70 -3.47
CA VAL A 57 -33.83 11.02 -3.02
C VAL A 57 -34.81 10.77 -4.17
N ILE A 58 -34.86 11.68 -5.15
CA ILE A 58 -35.75 11.59 -6.31
C ILE A 58 -35.05 11.03 -7.56
N TRP A 59 -33.90 10.36 -7.39
CA TRP A 59 -33.06 9.78 -8.45
C TRP A 59 -32.45 10.76 -9.46
N VAL A 60 -32.92 12.01 -9.54
CA VAL A 60 -32.32 13.09 -10.34
C VAL A 60 -30.85 13.29 -9.95
N GLY A 61 -30.57 13.30 -8.65
CA GLY A 61 -29.22 13.45 -8.13
C GLY A 61 -28.28 12.30 -8.48
N ALA A 62 -28.81 11.07 -8.57
CA ALA A 62 -28.05 9.89 -8.98
C ALA A 62 -27.60 9.96 -10.45
N LEU A 63 -28.34 10.68 -11.31
CA LEU A 63 -27.96 10.94 -12.69
C LEU A 63 -27.03 12.17 -12.81
N LEU A 64 -27.22 13.17 -11.96
CA LEU A 64 -26.42 14.40 -11.98
C LEU A 64 -25.01 14.20 -11.41
N MET A 65 -24.86 13.35 -10.38
CA MET A 65 -23.58 13.17 -9.69
C MET A 65 -22.43 12.65 -10.59
N PRO A 66 -22.63 11.65 -11.48
CA PRO A 66 -21.61 11.25 -12.45
C PRO A 66 -21.16 12.40 -13.37
N LEU A 67 -22.08 13.29 -13.77
CA LEU A 67 -21.76 14.46 -14.59
C LEU A 67 -20.91 15.46 -13.80
N THR A 68 -21.27 15.73 -12.54
CA THR A 68 -20.49 16.57 -11.63
C THR A 68 -19.08 16.02 -11.44
N LEU A 69 -18.93 14.70 -11.28
CA LEU A 69 -17.63 14.05 -11.15
C LEU A 69 -16.80 14.13 -12.44
N LEU A 70 -17.43 13.97 -13.62
CA LEU A 70 -16.77 14.16 -14.92
C LEU A 70 -16.28 15.60 -15.11
N LEU A 71 -17.10 16.58 -14.72
CA LEU A 71 -16.75 17.99 -14.78
C LEU A 71 -15.59 18.33 -13.84
N ALA A 72 -15.62 17.80 -12.62
CA ALA A 72 -14.51 17.90 -11.68
C ALA A 72 -13.22 17.28 -12.24
N THR A 73 -13.34 16.13 -12.91
CA THR A 73 -12.21 15.46 -13.57
C THR A 73 -11.60 16.36 -14.65
N GLY A 74 -12.42 17.01 -15.47
CA GLY A 74 -11.95 17.94 -16.50
C GLY A 74 -11.25 19.19 -15.93
N LEU A 75 -11.77 19.75 -14.84
CA LEU A 75 -11.13 20.87 -14.14
C LEU A 75 -9.81 20.45 -13.49
N ALA A 76 -9.76 19.25 -12.90
CA ALA A 76 -8.52 18.67 -12.38
C ALA A 76 -7.48 18.42 -13.48
N ASP A 77 -7.91 18.03 -14.69
CA ASP A 77 -7.01 17.91 -15.83
C ASP A 77 -6.46 19.26 -16.30
N LEU A 78 -7.25 20.34 -16.28
CA LEU A 78 -6.74 21.70 -16.50
C LEU A 78 -5.69 22.10 -15.45
N SER A 79 -5.90 21.73 -14.19
CA SER A 79 -4.92 21.92 -13.11
C SER A 79 -3.62 21.14 -13.37
N ARG A 80 -3.71 19.90 -13.86
CA ARG A 80 -2.53 19.09 -14.26
C ARG A 80 -1.81 19.66 -15.47
N LEU A 81 -2.54 20.20 -16.45
CA LEU A 81 -1.96 20.88 -17.61
C LEU A 81 -1.17 22.12 -17.19
N ARG A 82 -1.70 22.92 -16.25
CA ARG A 82 -0.98 24.08 -15.68
C ARG A 82 0.32 23.67 -14.99
N LEU A 83 0.30 22.59 -14.22
CA LEU A 83 1.50 22.03 -13.59
C LEU A 83 2.55 21.58 -14.62
N ARG A 84 2.11 20.91 -15.69
CA ARG A 84 3.00 20.50 -16.79
C ARG A 84 3.60 21.71 -17.52
N ALA A 85 2.80 22.73 -17.81
CA ALA A 85 3.26 23.98 -18.42
C ALA A 85 4.32 24.69 -17.53
N TRP A 86 4.14 24.64 -16.20
CA TRP A 86 5.12 25.14 -15.25
C TRP A 86 6.38 24.26 -15.11
N GLY A 87 6.39 23.06 -15.70
CA GLY A 87 7.58 22.21 -15.82
C GLY A 87 7.65 21.08 -14.80
N GLN A 88 6.55 20.73 -14.14
CA GLN A 88 6.46 19.54 -13.29
C GLN A 88 5.93 18.35 -14.08
N GLU A 89 6.67 17.24 -14.07
CA GLU A 89 6.18 15.97 -14.59
C GLU A 89 5.21 15.33 -13.59
N ILE A 90 4.00 15.06 -14.05
CA ILE A 90 2.94 14.40 -13.27
C ILE A 90 2.44 13.21 -14.07
N SER A 91 2.56 12.02 -13.47
CA SER A 91 2.03 10.77 -14.01
C SER A 91 0.53 10.92 -14.31
N PRO A 92 0.06 10.46 -15.48
CA PRO A 92 -1.35 10.53 -15.82
C PRO A 92 -2.20 9.77 -14.79
N ALA A 93 -3.31 10.36 -14.37
CA ALA A 93 -4.25 9.68 -13.48
C ALA A 93 -4.91 8.51 -14.23
N HIS A 94 -4.94 7.35 -13.58
CA HIS A 94 -5.66 6.20 -14.10
C HIS A 94 -7.09 6.24 -13.58
N TYR A 95 -8.05 6.25 -14.50
CA TYR A 95 -9.48 6.18 -14.20
C TYR A 95 -10.01 4.81 -14.61
N LYS A 96 -11.05 4.34 -13.91
CA LYS A 96 -11.77 3.15 -14.37
C LYS A 96 -12.42 3.44 -15.73
N PRO A 97 -12.29 2.54 -16.73
CA PRO A 97 -12.85 2.76 -18.06
C PRO A 97 -14.38 2.86 -17.99
N THR A 98 -14.93 3.91 -18.58
CA THR A 98 -16.38 4.10 -18.69
C THR A 98 -16.90 3.39 -19.94
N THR A 99 -17.82 2.45 -19.77
CA THR A 99 -18.56 1.86 -20.90
C THR A 99 -19.65 2.83 -21.38
N LYS A 100 -20.00 2.83 -22.67
CA LYS A 100 -21.06 3.69 -23.24
C LYS A 100 -22.49 3.37 -22.74
N SER A 101 -22.64 2.39 -21.84
CA SER A 101 -23.92 1.98 -21.28
C SER A 101 -24.35 2.86 -20.10
N PHE A 102 -25.66 2.93 -19.84
CA PHE A 102 -26.22 3.62 -18.66
C PHE A 102 -25.60 3.13 -17.34
N ALA A 103 -25.39 1.81 -17.22
CA ALA A 103 -24.68 1.23 -16.07
C ALA A 103 -23.20 1.67 -16.00
N GLY A 104 -22.55 1.89 -17.15
CA GLY A 104 -21.20 2.45 -17.24
C GLY A 104 -21.11 3.90 -16.78
N PHE A 105 -22.13 4.69 -17.06
CA PHE A 105 -22.24 6.07 -16.59
C PHE A 105 -22.38 6.13 -15.06
N LEU A 106 -23.21 5.28 -14.46
CA LEU A 106 -23.32 5.19 -13.00
C LEU A 106 -22.05 4.64 -12.33
N ARG A 107 -21.28 3.79 -13.02
CA ARG A 107 -19.97 3.29 -12.52
C ARG A 107 -18.94 4.39 -12.32
N VAL A 108 -19.11 5.58 -12.90
CA VAL A 108 -18.25 6.77 -12.63
C VAL A 108 -18.17 7.08 -11.13
N MET A 109 -19.27 6.89 -10.39
CA MET A 109 -19.29 7.14 -8.94
C MET A 109 -18.45 6.13 -8.13
N THR A 110 -18.10 4.99 -8.73
CA THR A 110 -17.31 3.93 -8.07
C THR A 110 -15.80 4.14 -8.21
N ASP A 111 -15.39 5.18 -8.92
CA ASP A 111 -13.98 5.53 -9.11
C ASP A 111 -13.54 6.51 -8.00
N PRO A 112 -12.75 6.06 -7.00
CA PRO A 112 -12.34 6.92 -5.90
C PRO A 112 -11.50 8.10 -6.38
N ARG A 113 -10.86 7.99 -7.55
CA ARG A 113 -10.00 9.05 -8.07
C ARG A 113 -10.79 10.30 -8.46
N ARG A 114 -11.98 10.12 -9.04
CA ARG A 114 -12.83 11.23 -9.48
C ARG A 114 -13.41 12.01 -8.31
N TRP A 115 -13.64 11.34 -7.19
CA TRP A 115 -14.02 11.99 -5.92
C TRP A 115 -12.88 12.83 -5.36
N LEU A 116 -11.63 12.35 -5.44
CA LEU A 116 -10.46 13.14 -5.05
C LEU A 116 -10.30 14.39 -5.92
N ASP A 117 -10.53 14.28 -7.22
CA ASP A 117 -10.50 15.43 -8.14
C ASP A 117 -11.58 16.47 -7.77
N LEU A 118 -12.80 16.02 -7.44
CA LEU A 118 -13.87 16.89 -6.93
C LEU A 118 -13.48 17.58 -5.62
N VAL A 119 -12.94 16.84 -4.66
CA VAL A 119 -12.50 17.37 -3.36
C VAL A 119 -11.38 18.39 -3.54
N PHE A 120 -10.40 18.09 -4.39
CA PHE A 120 -9.30 19.00 -4.68
C PHE A 120 -9.81 20.33 -5.24
N GLU A 121 -10.63 20.30 -6.29
CA GLU A 121 -11.08 21.53 -6.95
C GLU A 121 -12.08 22.34 -6.10
N THR A 122 -12.86 21.68 -5.22
CA THR A 122 -13.85 22.38 -4.39
C THR A 122 -13.31 22.87 -3.05
N LEU A 123 -12.48 22.09 -2.35
CA LEU A 123 -12.07 22.38 -0.99
C LEU A 123 -10.63 22.89 -0.89
N VAL A 124 -9.73 22.45 -1.78
CA VAL A 124 -8.29 22.75 -1.66
C VAL A 124 -7.86 23.86 -2.60
N ALA A 125 -8.30 23.82 -3.86
CA ALA A 125 -7.84 24.72 -4.90
C ALA A 125 -8.17 26.19 -4.59
N LEU A 126 -9.37 26.50 -4.11
CA LEU A 126 -9.79 27.88 -3.85
C LEU A 126 -8.98 28.54 -2.72
N PRO A 127 -8.91 28.01 -1.48
CA PRO A 127 -8.11 28.63 -0.43
C PRO A 127 -6.64 28.79 -0.85
N LEU A 128 -6.04 27.74 -1.43
CA LEU A 128 -4.65 27.73 -1.86
C LEU A 128 -4.35 28.81 -2.90
N ARG A 129 -5.18 28.88 -3.95
CA ARG A 129 -4.98 29.78 -5.09
C ARG A 129 -5.43 31.20 -4.78
N LEU A 130 -6.43 31.38 -3.91
CA LEU A 130 -6.81 32.69 -3.39
C LEU A 130 -5.67 33.28 -2.56
N THR A 131 -5.11 32.54 -1.61
CA THR A 131 -3.96 33.01 -0.81
C THR A 131 -2.78 33.33 -1.71
N SER A 132 -2.44 32.44 -2.66
CA SER A 132 -1.32 32.67 -3.58
C SER A 132 -1.55 33.90 -4.47
N PHE A 133 -2.77 34.09 -4.97
CA PHE A 133 -3.13 35.26 -5.78
C PHE A 133 -3.09 36.56 -4.96
N VAL A 134 -3.67 36.56 -3.76
CA VAL A 134 -3.68 37.74 -2.88
C VAL A 134 -2.25 38.13 -2.53
N VAL A 135 -1.41 37.19 -2.08
CA VAL A 135 -0.01 37.50 -1.74
C VAL A 135 0.75 37.99 -2.97
N ALA A 136 0.59 37.35 -4.13
CA ALA A 136 1.24 37.79 -5.37
C ALA A 136 0.81 39.21 -5.75
N LEU A 137 -0.49 39.52 -5.70
CA LEU A 137 -1.02 40.84 -6.03
C LEU A 137 -0.56 41.89 -5.01
N THR A 138 -0.64 41.59 -3.70
CA THR A 138 -0.18 42.48 -2.63
C THR A 138 1.30 42.80 -2.77
N TRP A 139 2.15 41.80 -3.05
CA TRP A 139 3.59 42.04 -3.20
C TRP A 139 3.92 42.88 -4.43
N THR A 140 3.19 42.63 -5.53
CA THR A 140 3.32 43.42 -6.77
C THR A 140 2.86 44.86 -6.56
N ALA A 141 1.70 45.04 -5.91
CA ALA A 141 1.13 46.35 -5.60
C ALA A 141 2.01 47.12 -4.61
N LEU A 142 2.58 46.45 -3.60
CA LEU A 142 3.52 47.06 -2.66
C LEU A 142 4.82 47.48 -3.35
N ALA A 143 5.35 46.66 -4.26
CA ALA A 143 6.54 47.00 -5.04
C ALA A 143 6.31 48.23 -5.93
N VAL A 144 5.28 48.19 -6.79
CA VAL A 144 4.99 49.29 -7.73
C VAL A 144 4.50 50.52 -6.98
N GLY A 145 3.55 50.36 -6.07
CA GLY A 145 2.95 51.43 -5.28
C GLY A 145 3.95 52.09 -4.36
N GLY A 146 4.80 51.32 -3.67
CA GLY A 146 5.85 51.86 -2.81
C GLY A 146 6.87 52.71 -3.59
N LEU A 147 7.35 52.19 -4.73
CA LEU A 147 8.31 52.89 -5.58
C LEU A 147 7.78 54.15 -6.25
N THR A 148 6.47 54.19 -6.53
CA THR A 148 5.81 55.33 -7.19
C THR A 148 5.01 56.22 -6.24
N SER A 149 4.96 55.87 -4.94
CA SER A 149 4.13 56.54 -3.94
C SER A 149 4.43 58.03 -3.81
N TRP A 150 5.71 58.42 -3.89
CA TRP A 150 6.14 59.82 -3.86
C TRP A 150 5.47 60.63 -4.98
N PHE A 151 5.37 60.07 -6.19
CA PHE A 151 4.74 60.74 -7.32
C PHE A 151 3.22 60.80 -7.19
N TRP A 152 2.56 59.66 -6.89
CA TRP A 152 1.09 59.60 -6.89
C TRP A 152 0.44 60.37 -5.74
N LYS A 153 1.12 60.47 -4.58
CA LYS A 153 0.60 61.22 -3.42
C LYS A 153 0.42 62.70 -3.67
N LEU A 154 1.08 63.28 -4.68
CA LEU A 154 0.88 64.67 -5.09
C LEU A 154 -0.50 64.92 -5.71
N PHE A 155 -1.16 63.87 -6.21
CA PHE A 155 -2.41 63.97 -6.95
C PHE A 155 -3.61 63.34 -6.21
N LEU A 156 -3.35 62.63 -5.11
CA LEU A 156 -4.40 62.03 -4.29
C LEU A 156 -5.01 63.09 -3.36
N PRO A 157 -6.34 63.30 -3.39
CA PRO A 157 -6.99 64.16 -2.42
C PRO A 157 -6.96 63.47 -1.04
N GLY A 158 -6.32 64.10 -0.04
CA GLY A 158 -6.16 63.51 1.28
C GLY A 158 -5.79 64.53 2.35
N GLU A 159 -6.29 64.27 3.56
CA GLU A 159 -6.13 65.01 4.82
C GLU A 159 -4.66 65.35 5.16
N PRO A 160 -4.41 66.35 6.03
CA PRO A 160 -3.07 66.69 6.49
C PRO A 160 -2.29 65.43 6.89
N HIS A 161 -1.10 65.26 6.32
CA HIS A 161 -0.22 64.07 6.45
C HIS A 161 0.17 63.70 7.90
N ALA A 162 -0.29 64.49 8.89
CA ALA A 162 -0.09 64.31 10.32
C ALA A 162 -0.94 63.20 10.95
N GLU A 163 -2.08 62.81 10.34
CA GLU A 163 -3.07 61.95 11.01
C GLU A 163 -3.26 60.55 10.39
N SER A 164 -2.53 60.19 9.33
CA SER A 164 -2.66 58.88 8.68
C SER A 164 -1.35 58.29 8.16
N GLY A 165 -1.30 56.95 8.02
CA GLY A 165 -0.17 56.23 7.41
C GLY A 165 0.99 55.89 8.35
N TRP A 166 2.19 55.72 7.79
CA TRP A 166 3.40 55.34 8.54
C TRP A 166 3.88 56.38 9.58
N PRO A 167 3.71 57.71 9.39
CA PRO A 167 4.12 58.70 10.38
C PRO A 167 3.45 58.52 11.75
N LEU A 168 2.20 58.02 11.79
CA LEU A 168 1.49 57.73 13.04
C LEU A 168 2.20 56.63 13.85
N LEU A 169 2.62 55.55 13.18
CA LEU A 169 3.39 54.46 13.79
C LEU A 169 4.78 54.93 14.26
N VAL A 170 5.45 55.79 13.47
CA VAL A 170 6.75 56.36 13.86
C VAL A 170 6.61 57.30 15.06
N ARG A 171 5.49 58.01 15.18
CA ARG A 171 5.19 58.89 16.33
C ARG A 171 5.08 58.11 17.64
N GLU A 172 4.48 56.93 17.61
CA GLU A 172 4.37 56.04 18.78
C GLU A 172 5.71 55.42 19.19
N ILE A 173 6.56 55.08 18.22
CA ILE A 173 7.82 54.34 18.47
C ILE A 173 9.00 55.29 18.73
N ALA A 174 9.07 56.39 17.99
CA ALA A 174 10.19 57.32 17.96
C ALA A 174 9.71 58.77 17.73
N PRO A 175 9.04 59.39 18.71
CA PRO A 175 8.40 60.71 18.55
C PRO A 175 9.37 61.83 18.18
N ARG A 176 10.67 61.68 18.51
CA ARG A 176 11.72 62.67 18.19
C ARG A 176 12.14 62.66 16.71
N MET A 177 11.78 61.62 15.94
CA MET A 177 12.14 61.49 14.53
C MET A 177 11.05 62.02 13.58
N VAL A 178 9.88 62.41 14.10
CA VAL A 178 8.76 62.90 13.28
C VAL A 178 8.92 64.40 13.01
N PRO A 179 9.05 64.84 11.75
CA PRO A 179 9.12 66.25 11.39
C PRO A 179 7.79 66.96 11.70
N GLN A 180 7.85 68.22 12.13
CA GLN A 180 6.64 69.02 12.40
C GLN A 180 6.10 69.76 11.18
N SER A 181 6.89 69.87 10.11
CA SER A 181 6.45 70.47 8.83
C SER A 181 5.70 69.46 7.97
N ASP A 182 4.66 69.89 7.26
CA ASP A 182 3.91 69.06 6.31
C ASP A 182 4.80 68.44 5.22
N VAL A 183 5.76 69.21 4.71
CA VAL A 183 6.76 68.74 3.72
C VAL A 183 7.63 67.63 4.32
N GLY A 184 8.05 67.77 5.58
CA GLY A 184 8.81 66.75 6.28
C GLY A 184 8.02 65.47 6.55
N MET A 185 6.74 65.57 6.89
CA MET A 185 5.86 64.41 7.05
C MET A 185 5.63 63.67 5.73
N TYR A 186 5.42 64.42 4.64
CA TYR A 186 5.35 63.86 3.29
C TYR A 186 6.65 63.14 2.91
N LEU A 187 7.81 63.76 3.11
CA LEU A 187 9.11 63.16 2.78
C LEU A 187 9.37 61.89 3.59
N LEU A 188 9.05 61.89 4.89
CA LEU A 188 9.18 60.71 5.76
C LEU A 188 8.31 59.55 5.25
N ASP A 189 7.03 59.80 5.00
CA ASP A 189 6.09 58.79 4.53
C ASP A 189 6.46 58.27 3.13
N SER A 190 6.87 59.15 2.21
CA SER A 190 7.38 58.77 0.89
C SER A 190 8.69 57.96 0.98
N ALA A 191 9.61 58.30 1.88
CA ALA A 191 10.83 57.54 2.07
C ALA A 191 10.54 56.13 2.60
N ILE A 192 9.63 55.99 3.57
CA ILE A 192 9.22 54.69 4.10
C ILE A 192 8.58 53.84 3.01
N ASN A 193 7.64 54.40 2.24
CA ASN A 193 7.00 53.67 1.15
C ASN A 193 7.99 53.30 0.03
N LEU A 194 8.97 54.15 -0.27
CA LEU A 194 10.04 53.85 -1.23
C LEU A 194 10.89 52.67 -0.76
N VAL A 195 11.28 52.65 0.52
CA VAL A 195 12.04 51.53 1.12
C VAL A 195 11.21 50.24 1.09
N LEU A 196 9.95 50.28 1.50
CA LEU A 196 9.06 49.12 1.47
C LEU A 196 8.84 48.62 0.03
N GLY A 197 8.67 49.52 -0.93
CA GLY A 197 8.55 49.18 -2.35
C GLY A 197 9.82 48.56 -2.91
N ALA A 198 11.00 49.08 -2.56
CA ALA A 198 12.28 48.51 -2.96
C ALA A 198 12.51 47.11 -2.35
N LEU A 199 12.19 46.93 -1.06
CA LEU A 199 12.25 45.63 -0.40
C LEU A 199 11.28 44.62 -1.03
N ALA A 200 10.05 45.04 -1.33
CA ALA A 200 9.06 44.22 -2.01
C ALA A 200 9.52 43.82 -3.42
N LEU A 201 10.11 44.75 -4.18
CA LEU A 201 10.66 44.47 -5.51
C LEU A 201 11.82 43.47 -5.47
N LEU A 202 12.75 43.63 -4.51
CA LEU A 202 13.89 42.74 -4.34
C LEU A 202 13.48 41.32 -3.91
N SER A 203 12.44 41.20 -3.08
CA SER A 203 11.91 39.93 -2.61
C SER A 203 10.89 39.29 -3.55
N LEU A 204 10.34 40.04 -4.52
CA LEU A 204 9.30 39.59 -5.45
C LEU A 204 9.62 38.25 -6.14
N PRO A 205 10.83 38.02 -6.70
CA PRO A 205 11.12 36.75 -7.37
C PRO A 205 11.08 35.55 -6.42
N TRP A 206 11.50 35.74 -5.18
CA TRP A 206 11.52 34.69 -4.16
C TRP A 206 10.12 34.37 -3.67
N VAL A 207 9.31 35.40 -3.44
CA VAL A 207 7.93 35.25 -2.99
C VAL A 207 7.09 34.55 -4.05
N ILE A 208 7.12 35.03 -5.30
CA ILE A 208 6.32 34.47 -6.39
C ILE A 208 6.77 33.03 -6.71
N HIS A 209 8.07 32.76 -6.73
CA HIS A 209 8.58 31.39 -6.92
C HIS A 209 8.21 30.45 -5.76
N GLY A 210 8.24 30.96 -4.53
CA GLY A 210 7.80 30.24 -3.33
C GLY A 210 6.32 29.87 -3.39
N LEU A 211 5.46 30.80 -3.79
CA LEU A 211 4.03 30.56 -3.99
C LEU A 211 3.76 29.54 -5.09
N ALA A 212 4.44 29.68 -6.24
CA ALA A 212 4.33 28.74 -7.36
C ALA A 212 4.76 27.33 -6.94
N ARG A 213 5.89 27.20 -6.23
CA ARG A 213 6.34 25.92 -5.66
C ARG A 213 5.34 25.34 -4.67
N PHE A 214 4.81 26.17 -3.77
CA PHE A 214 3.88 25.70 -2.75
C PHE A 214 2.58 25.16 -3.35
N ASP A 215 1.97 25.91 -4.28
CA ASP A 215 0.81 25.44 -5.04
C ASP A 215 1.13 24.17 -5.83
N ALA A 216 2.29 24.14 -6.52
CA ALA A 216 2.70 22.99 -7.31
C ALA A 216 2.93 21.72 -6.48
N LEU A 217 3.51 21.84 -5.28
CA LEU A 217 3.73 20.71 -4.36
C LEU A 217 2.41 20.12 -3.88
N ILE A 218 1.48 20.96 -3.44
CA ILE A 218 0.16 20.51 -2.97
C ILE A 218 -0.63 19.89 -4.12
N ALA A 219 -0.67 20.56 -5.27
CA ALA A 219 -1.39 20.08 -6.42
C ALA A 219 -0.77 18.77 -6.95
N ARG A 220 0.55 18.61 -6.97
CA ARG A 220 1.20 17.34 -7.33
C ARG A 220 0.88 16.23 -6.32
N ALA A 221 0.92 16.52 -5.02
CA ALA A 221 0.64 15.52 -3.99
C ALA A 221 -0.80 14.97 -4.09
N LEU A 222 -1.77 15.84 -4.38
CA LEU A 222 -3.18 15.46 -4.46
C LEU A 222 -3.59 14.95 -5.85
N LEU A 223 -2.98 15.49 -6.90
CA LEU A 223 -3.26 15.13 -8.30
C LEU A 223 -2.32 14.06 -8.87
N SER A 224 -1.35 13.53 -8.14
CA SER A 224 -0.63 12.31 -8.55
C SER A 224 -1.41 11.06 -8.13
N GLY A 225 -1.45 10.04 -8.99
CA GLY A 225 -2.01 8.74 -8.65
C GLY A 225 -1.05 7.99 -7.73
N SER A 226 -1.54 7.42 -6.62
CA SER A 226 -0.75 6.73 -5.59
C SER A 226 -0.16 5.37 -6.02
N THR A 227 -0.02 5.10 -7.32
CA THR A 227 0.53 3.85 -7.86
C THR A 227 1.93 4.05 -8.45
N SER A 228 2.86 4.57 -7.65
CA SER A 228 4.30 4.44 -7.93
C SER A 228 4.77 3.03 -7.55
N LYS A 229 4.41 2.02 -8.37
CA LYS A 229 5.07 0.70 -8.36
C LYS A 229 6.15 0.59 -9.46
N GLN A 230 6.46 1.69 -10.15
CA GLN A 230 7.47 1.77 -11.21
C GLN A 230 8.25 3.07 -11.06
N ALA A 231 9.23 3.10 -10.17
CA ALA A 231 10.35 4.05 -10.28
C ALA A 231 11.57 3.22 -10.72
N PRO A 232 12.26 3.59 -11.80
CA PRO A 232 13.51 2.93 -12.19
C PRO A 232 14.57 3.17 -11.12
N ASP A 233 15.29 2.10 -10.77
CA ASP A 233 16.22 1.95 -9.65
C ASP A 233 17.54 2.76 -9.78
N HIS A 234 17.55 3.85 -10.54
CA HIS A 234 18.79 4.53 -10.99
C HIS A 234 19.05 5.90 -10.36
N LEU A 235 18.21 6.36 -9.43
CA LEU A 235 18.46 7.60 -8.68
C LEU A 235 18.76 7.25 -7.22
N GLY A 236 20.04 7.32 -6.88
CA GLY A 236 20.57 7.00 -5.56
C GLY A 236 19.79 7.67 -4.43
N ARG A 237 19.59 6.88 -3.37
CA ARG A 237 19.19 7.23 -1.99
C ARG A 237 19.03 8.74 -1.73
N ILE A 238 17.92 9.31 -2.19
CA ILE A 238 17.32 10.46 -1.51
C ILE A 238 16.35 9.84 -0.52
N PRO A 239 16.47 10.11 0.79
CA PRO A 239 15.56 9.51 1.77
C PRO A 239 14.13 9.87 1.38
N HIS A 240 13.29 8.84 1.21
CA HIS A 240 11.85 8.93 0.97
C HIS A 240 11.06 9.67 2.09
N ALA A 241 11.75 10.42 2.96
CA ALA A 241 11.22 11.27 4.00
C ALA A 241 10.81 12.67 3.49
N ALA A 242 11.15 13.06 2.26
CA ALA A 242 10.77 14.36 1.71
C ALA A 242 9.48 14.27 0.87
N LEU A 243 8.36 14.52 1.55
CA LEU A 243 7.17 15.16 1.00
C LEU A 243 6.27 14.35 0.06
N ILE A 244 6.02 13.08 0.37
CA ILE A 244 4.69 12.52 0.07
C ILE A 244 3.87 12.73 1.33
N LEU A 245 2.90 13.65 1.28
CA LEU A 245 1.74 13.65 2.16
C LEU A 245 0.93 12.36 1.84
N THR A 246 1.51 11.19 2.08
CA THR A 246 0.74 9.97 2.38
C THR A 246 0.22 10.16 3.79
N VAL A 247 -0.64 11.16 3.94
CA VAL A 247 -1.39 11.36 5.15
C VAL A 247 -2.18 10.07 5.32
N SER A 248 -1.76 9.24 6.28
CA SER A 248 -2.46 8.02 6.63
C SER A 248 -3.96 8.34 6.81
N PRO A 249 -4.89 7.36 6.68
CA PRO A 249 -6.31 7.59 6.99
C PRO A 249 -6.54 8.25 8.37
N ALA A 250 -5.56 8.16 9.28
CA ALA A 250 -5.55 8.91 10.53
C ALA A 250 -5.26 10.40 10.36
N GLY A 251 -4.28 10.79 9.53
CA GLY A 251 -3.98 12.20 9.31
C GLY A 251 -5.07 12.94 8.51
N TRP A 252 -5.77 12.29 7.57
CA TRP A 252 -6.90 12.92 6.87
C TRP A 252 -8.04 13.22 7.84
N ALA A 253 -8.23 12.36 8.84
CA ALA A 253 -9.18 12.63 9.91
C ALA A 253 -8.72 13.74 10.85
N TRP A 254 -7.41 13.87 11.16
CA TRP A 254 -6.89 15.02 11.91
C TRP A 254 -7.14 16.34 11.16
N VAL A 255 -6.85 16.38 9.87
CA VAL A 255 -7.10 17.57 9.03
C VAL A 255 -8.58 17.87 8.96
N GLY A 256 -9.43 16.87 8.67
CA GLY A 256 -10.88 17.05 8.57
C GLY A 256 -11.54 17.47 9.88
N THR A 257 -11.25 16.77 10.98
CA THR A 257 -11.80 17.11 12.32
C THR A 257 -11.25 18.43 12.85
N GLY A 258 -9.98 18.73 12.61
CA GLY A 258 -9.36 20.00 12.98
C GLY A 258 -9.96 21.18 12.22
N PHE A 259 -10.11 21.06 10.90
CA PHE A 259 -10.77 22.07 10.07
C PHE A 259 -12.23 22.29 10.52
N ALA A 260 -13.00 21.22 10.69
CA ALA A 260 -14.38 21.30 11.16
C ALA A 260 -14.46 21.93 12.56
N ALA A 261 -13.54 21.62 13.47
CA ALA A 261 -13.48 22.22 14.80
C ALA A 261 -13.19 23.72 14.76
N VAL A 262 -12.31 24.19 13.88
CA VAL A 262 -12.03 25.63 13.70
C VAL A 262 -13.24 26.36 13.12
N VAL A 263 -13.88 25.78 12.10
CA VAL A 263 -15.11 26.35 11.51
C VAL A 263 -16.23 26.41 12.55
N LEU A 264 -16.46 25.33 13.30
CA LEU A 264 -17.45 25.31 14.37
C LEU A 264 -17.12 26.31 15.48
N LEU A 265 -15.86 26.47 15.86
CA LEU A 265 -15.47 27.48 16.85
C LEU A 265 -15.82 28.89 16.37
N ALA A 266 -15.48 29.22 15.12
CA ALA A 266 -15.73 30.53 14.53
C ALA A 266 -17.22 30.88 14.44
N ILE A 267 -18.10 29.88 14.32
CA ILE A 267 -19.56 30.06 14.20
C ILE A 267 -20.26 29.90 15.55
N SER A 268 -19.97 28.84 16.31
CA SER A 268 -20.62 28.54 17.59
C SER A 268 -20.40 29.62 18.63
N TRP A 269 -19.19 30.20 18.70
CA TRP A 269 -18.89 31.22 19.70
C TRP A 269 -19.78 32.48 19.56
N PRO A 270 -19.80 33.18 18.41
CA PRO A 270 -20.68 34.33 18.26
C PRO A 270 -22.15 33.95 18.35
N VAL A 271 -22.58 32.81 17.79
CA VAL A 271 -23.98 32.36 17.87
C VAL A 271 -24.44 32.16 19.32
N LEU A 272 -23.64 31.50 20.15
CA LEU A 272 -23.97 31.32 21.57
C LEU A 272 -24.02 32.66 22.31
N ALA A 273 -23.10 33.57 22.01
CA ALA A 273 -23.02 34.86 22.68
C ALA A 273 -24.14 35.82 22.28
N THR A 274 -24.40 35.97 20.99
CA THR A 274 -25.30 37.00 20.45
C THR A 274 -26.74 36.53 20.31
N ILE A 275 -26.97 35.28 19.89
CA ILE A 275 -28.32 34.75 19.64
C ILE A 275 -28.89 34.11 20.90
N HIS A 276 -28.07 33.35 21.65
CA HIS A 276 -28.52 32.64 22.85
C HIS A 276 -28.21 33.38 24.15
N GLY A 277 -27.64 34.59 24.09
CA GLY A 277 -27.41 35.44 25.26
C GLY A 277 -26.43 34.86 26.29
N VAL A 278 -25.60 33.89 25.90
CA VAL A 278 -24.59 33.29 26.78
C VAL A 278 -23.45 34.28 26.97
N HIS A 279 -22.94 34.43 28.20
CA HIS A 279 -21.79 35.31 28.45
C HIS A 279 -20.62 34.98 27.49
N PRO A 280 -20.00 35.96 26.80
CA PRO A 280 -19.06 35.70 25.71
C PRO A 280 -17.89 34.78 26.09
N ALA A 281 -17.37 34.91 27.31
CA ALA A 281 -16.28 34.06 27.80
C ALA A 281 -16.73 32.58 27.96
N LEU A 282 -17.95 32.36 28.48
CA LEU A 282 -18.51 31.02 28.65
C LEU A 282 -18.86 30.40 27.28
N ALA A 283 -19.43 31.19 26.38
CA ALA A 283 -19.70 30.79 25.00
C ALA A 283 -18.42 30.33 24.28
N MET A 284 -17.30 31.03 24.50
CA MET A 284 -16.00 30.66 23.95
C MET A 284 -15.54 29.30 24.49
N VAL A 285 -15.60 29.09 25.81
CA VAL A 285 -15.19 27.82 26.45
C VAL A 285 -16.04 26.65 25.95
N LEU A 286 -17.35 26.82 25.82
CA LEU A 286 -18.25 25.79 25.29
C LEU A 286 -17.96 25.47 23.82
N ALA A 287 -17.76 26.49 22.98
CA ALA A 287 -17.43 26.31 21.57
C ALA A 287 -16.07 25.61 21.39
N ILE A 288 -15.06 25.98 22.18
CA ILE A 288 -13.75 25.29 22.21
C ILE A 288 -13.93 23.83 22.65
N SER A 289 -14.76 23.58 23.67
CA SER A 289 -15.00 22.22 24.17
C SER A 289 -15.69 21.33 23.12
N GLN A 290 -16.64 21.87 22.36
CA GLN A 290 -17.29 21.19 21.25
C GLN A 290 -16.29 20.85 20.12
N GLY A 291 -15.45 21.81 19.73
CA GLY A 291 -14.38 21.58 18.75
C GLY A 291 -13.34 20.58 19.23
N ALA A 292 -12.92 20.66 20.49
CA ALA A 292 -11.98 19.74 21.11
C ALA A 292 -12.55 18.32 21.17
N ALA A 293 -13.84 18.15 21.50
CA ALA A 293 -14.50 16.85 21.48
C ALA A 293 -14.39 16.20 20.09
N LEU A 294 -14.60 16.97 19.01
CA LEU A 294 -14.49 16.50 17.63
C LEU A 294 -13.06 16.07 17.29
N VAL A 295 -12.05 16.86 17.64
CA VAL A 295 -10.63 16.53 17.38
C VAL A 295 -10.19 15.30 18.19
N LEU A 296 -10.64 15.18 19.43
CA LEU A 296 -10.32 14.03 20.30
C LEU A 296 -10.86 12.70 19.75
N THR A 297 -11.91 12.72 18.92
CA THR A 297 -12.45 11.50 18.27
C THR A 297 -11.39 10.76 17.47
N VAL A 298 -10.30 11.40 17.04
CA VAL A 298 -9.28 10.74 16.21
C VAL A 298 -8.46 9.72 16.99
N ARG A 299 -8.19 9.98 18.29
CA ARG A 299 -7.31 9.12 19.13
C ARG A 299 -7.90 8.68 20.46
N ARG A 300 -8.74 9.49 21.11
CA ARG A 300 -9.23 9.22 22.48
C ARG A 300 -10.76 9.24 22.49
N PRO A 301 -11.43 8.13 22.12
CA PRO A 301 -12.88 8.08 22.05
C PRO A 301 -13.53 8.37 23.40
N THR A 302 -12.97 7.86 24.51
CA THR A 302 -13.44 8.12 25.88
C THR A 302 -13.46 9.61 26.24
N ALA A 303 -12.34 10.31 25.99
CA ALA A 303 -12.22 11.74 26.26
C ALA A 303 -13.13 12.56 25.34
N ALA A 304 -13.24 12.15 24.06
CA ALA A 304 -14.15 12.77 23.11
C ALA A 304 -15.61 12.64 23.54
N THR A 305 -16.05 11.44 23.97
CA THR A 305 -17.43 11.22 24.43
C THR A 305 -17.73 11.99 25.70
N ALA A 306 -16.82 11.97 26.69
CA ALA A 306 -17.01 12.73 27.92
C ALA A 306 -17.09 14.24 27.65
N MET A 307 -16.16 14.77 26.84
CA MET A 307 -16.16 16.19 26.45
C MET A 307 -17.41 16.57 25.65
N ALA A 308 -17.86 15.72 24.72
CA ALA A 308 -19.07 15.98 23.93
C ALA A 308 -20.32 16.06 24.82
N ILE A 309 -20.46 15.13 25.78
CA ILE A 309 -21.60 15.11 26.71
C ILE A 309 -21.55 16.32 27.65
N LEU A 310 -20.38 16.63 28.22
CA LEU A 310 -20.21 17.78 29.11
C LEU A 310 -20.43 19.10 28.39
N ALA A 311 -19.91 19.26 27.18
CA ALA A 311 -20.11 20.45 26.37
C ALA A 311 -21.58 20.60 25.95
N ALA A 312 -22.27 19.50 25.62
CA ALA A 312 -23.70 19.50 25.34
C ALA A 312 -24.52 19.93 26.55
N ALA A 313 -24.30 19.32 27.72
CA ALA A 313 -24.97 19.68 28.96
C ALA A 313 -24.69 21.13 29.36
N GLY A 314 -23.44 21.57 29.29
CA GLY A 314 -23.04 22.95 29.58
C GLY A 314 -23.69 23.95 28.63
N THR A 315 -23.78 23.63 27.34
CA THR A 315 -24.46 24.48 26.35
C THR A 315 -25.96 24.56 26.62
N MET A 316 -26.57 23.42 26.95
CA MET A 316 -27.99 23.34 27.26
C MET A 316 -28.37 24.14 28.51
N LEU A 317 -27.53 24.10 29.55
CA LEU A 317 -27.70 24.87 30.78
C LEU A 317 -27.42 26.36 30.56
N ALA A 318 -26.32 26.70 29.88
CA ALA A 318 -25.94 28.09 29.63
C ALA A 318 -26.93 28.82 28.73
N SER A 319 -27.57 28.12 27.79
CA SER A 319 -28.61 28.67 26.92
C SER A 319 -30.02 28.61 27.53
N ALA A 320 -30.19 28.13 28.77
CA ALA A 320 -31.50 28.05 29.41
C ALA A 320 -32.15 29.42 29.65
N SER A 321 -31.36 30.50 29.77
CA SER A 321 -31.88 31.87 29.82
C SER A 321 -32.56 32.32 28.51
N SER A 322 -32.33 31.61 27.40
CA SER A 322 -32.92 31.88 26.07
C SER A 322 -34.19 31.08 25.76
N ILE A 323 -34.74 30.35 26.74
CA ILE A 323 -35.99 29.59 26.59
C ILE A 323 -37.11 30.53 26.11
N GLY A 324 -37.60 30.30 24.89
CA GLY A 324 -38.69 31.07 24.26
C GLY A 324 -38.28 32.01 23.12
N HIS A 325 -36.99 32.37 22.99
CA HIS A 325 -36.51 33.29 21.95
C HIS A 325 -35.53 32.63 20.96
N GLY A 326 -35.00 31.44 21.29
CA GLY A 326 -34.05 30.71 20.47
C GLY A 326 -34.34 29.20 20.39
N THR A 327 -33.52 28.49 19.60
CA THR A 327 -33.59 27.02 19.50
C THR A 327 -33.00 26.37 20.75
N TRP A 328 -33.87 25.90 21.63
CA TRP A 328 -33.53 25.15 22.84
C TRP A 328 -34.31 23.81 22.81
N PRO A 329 -33.77 22.66 23.24
CA PRO A 329 -32.47 22.42 23.92
C PRO A 329 -31.17 22.61 23.14
N TRP A 330 -31.20 22.43 21.82
CA TRP A 330 -29.98 22.33 21.01
C TRP A 330 -29.90 23.46 19.99
N PRO A 331 -28.95 24.41 20.15
CA PRO A 331 -28.57 25.32 19.09
C PRO A 331 -28.13 24.56 17.84
N VAL A 332 -28.44 25.07 16.65
CA VAL A 332 -28.12 24.41 15.37
C VAL A 332 -26.62 24.08 15.25
N THR A 333 -25.74 24.97 15.71
CA THR A 333 -24.29 24.74 15.71
C THR A 333 -23.88 23.56 16.60
N SER A 334 -24.55 23.40 17.74
CA SER A 334 -24.33 22.28 18.67
C SER A 334 -24.86 20.96 18.11
N LEU A 335 -25.99 20.99 17.38
CA LEU A 335 -26.50 19.85 16.63
C LEU A 335 -25.51 19.39 15.54
N ILE A 336 -24.94 20.32 14.76
CA ILE A 336 -23.93 20.00 13.75
C ILE A 336 -22.69 19.39 14.41
N SER A 337 -22.19 19.98 15.50
CA SER A 337 -21.05 19.44 16.24
C SER A 337 -21.33 18.02 16.76
N TYR A 338 -22.51 17.79 17.33
CA TYR A 338 -22.96 16.48 17.81
C TYR A 338 -23.00 15.43 16.68
N CYS A 339 -23.59 15.76 15.53
CA CYS A 339 -23.63 14.88 14.37
C CYS A 339 -22.23 14.54 13.85
N LEU A 340 -21.32 15.51 13.80
CA LEU A 340 -19.94 15.28 13.38
C LEU A 340 -19.17 14.39 14.36
N VAL A 341 -19.40 14.52 15.67
CA VAL A 341 -18.81 13.64 16.68
C VAL A 341 -19.34 12.20 16.51
N ILE A 342 -20.65 12.01 16.35
CA ILE A 342 -21.24 10.69 16.09
C ILE A 342 -20.67 10.08 14.82
N LEU A 343 -20.63 10.84 13.72
CA LEU A 343 -20.08 10.40 12.44
C LEU A 343 -18.62 9.96 12.59
N ALA A 344 -17.79 10.79 13.22
CA ALA A 344 -16.37 10.50 13.41
C ALA A 344 -16.14 9.25 14.30
N LEU A 345 -16.90 9.11 15.38
CA LEU A 345 -16.84 7.95 16.27
C LEU A 345 -17.30 6.67 15.56
N ALA A 346 -18.41 6.72 14.82
CA ALA A 346 -18.96 5.57 14.10
C ALA A 346 -18.02 5.07 12.99
N LEU A 347 -17.39 5.98 12.25
CA LEU A 347 -16.45 5.66 11.17
C LEU A 347 -15.12 5.10 11.69
N ARG A 348 -14.61 5.61 12.83
CA ARG A 348 -13.25 5.30 13.31
C ARG A 348 -13.21 4.24 14.40
N HIS A 349 -14.15 4.26 15.34
CA HIS A 349 -14.13 3.45 16.56
C HIS A 349 -15.29 2.47 16.61
N HIS A 350 -15.31 1.57 17.58
CA HIS A 350 -16.42 0.63 17.74
C HIS A 350 -17.77 1.38 17.83
N TRP A 351 -18.81 0.87 17.16
CA TRP A 351 -20.12 1.55 17.01
C TRP A 351 -20.78 1.93 18.35
N LEU A 352 -20.42 1.21 19.42
CA LEU A 352 -20.84 1.50 20.80
C LEU A 352 -20.51 2.92 21.24
N TRP A 353 -19.40 3.54 20.78
CA TRP A 353 -19.08 4.92 21.15
C TRP A 353 -20.06 5.93 20.56
N ALA A 354 -20.47 5.73 19.29
CA ALA A 354 -21.49 6.56 18.67
C ALA A 354 -22.86 6.34 19.34
N ALA A 355 -23.20 5.09 19.68
CA ALA A 355 -24.41 4.77 20.42
C ALA A 355 -24.42 5.35 21.84
N ALA A 356 -23.26 5.40 22.51
CA ALA A 356 -23.10 5.99 23.84
C ALA A 356 -23.34 7.51 23.80
N VAL A 357 -22.76 8.22 22.84
CA VAL A 357 -23.01 9.67 22.67
C VAL A 357 -24.47 9.93 22.31
N TRP A 358 -25.06 9.13 21.41
CA TRP A 358 -26.46 9.26 21.03
C TRP A 358 -27.42 9.03 22.20
N SER A 359 -27.22 7.95 22.96
CA SER A 359 -28.06 7.61 24.11
C SER A 359 -27.90 8.63 25.24
N ALA A 360 -26.68 9.10 25.53
CA ALA A 360 -26.44 10.14 26.52
C ALA A 360 -27.09 11.46 26.14
N SER A 361 -26.97 11.91 24.88
CA SER A 361 -27.64 13.13 24.41
C SER A 361 -29.17 13.00 24.42
N THR A 362 -29.70 11.82 24.13
CA THR A 362 -31.14 11.52 24.21
C THR A 362 -31.63 11.57 25.65
N ALA A 363 -30.90 10.94 26.58
CA ALA A 363 -31.21 10.98 28.01
C ALA A 363 -31.12 12.40 28.57
N LEU A 364 -30.10 13.18 28.17
CA LEU A 364 -29.94 14.58 28.54
C LEU A 364 -31.14 15.43 28.07
N THR A 365 -31.55 15.26 26.82
CA THR A 365 -32.69 15.96 26.22
C THR A 365 -34.00 15.59 26.93
N ALA A 366 -34.25 14.30 27.14
CA ALA A 366 -35.43 13.81 27.83
C ALA A 366 -35.47 14.30 29.29
N GLY A 367 -34.36 14.18 30.01
CA GLY A 367 -34.24 14.63 31.40
C GLY A 367 -34.50 16.12 31.55
N ALA A 368 -34.01 16.93 30.62
CA ALA A 368 -34.31 18.35 30.64
C ALA A 368 -35.77 18.69 30.36
N PHE A 369 -36.43 18.01 29.41
CA PHE A 369 -37.87 18.20 29.21
C PHE A 369 -38.69 17.80 30.43
N VAL A 370 -38.26 16.79 31.18
CA VAL A 370 -38.86 16.41 32.47
C VAL A 370 -38.65 17.51 33.51
N LEU A 371 -37.45 18.09 33.61
CA LEU A 371 -37.14 19.15 34.59
C LEU A 371 -37.95 20.43 34.38
N ILE A 372 -38.26 20.79 33.14
CA ILE A 372 -39.04 21.98 32.79
C ILE A 372 -40.47 21.65 32.34
N ALA A 373 -41.01 20.50 32.78
CA ALA A 373 -42.33 20.04 32.38
C ALA A 373 -43.39 21.13 32.61
N GLY A 374 -44.04 21.57 31.53
CA GLY A 374 -45.03 22.67 31.54
C GLY A 374 -44.52 24.03 31.02
N ALA A 375 -43.21 24.21 30.86
CA ALA A 375 -42.59 25.43 30.31
C ALA A 375 -41.78 25.16 29.03
N ILE A 376 -42.09 24.07 28.32
CA ILE A 376 -41.38 23.71 27.09
C ILE A 376 -41.65 24.78 26.02
N PRO A 377 -40.61 25.42 25.45
CA PRO A 377 -40.79 26.48 24.46
C PRO A 377 -41.43 25.93 23.18
N HIS A 378 -42.14 26.80 22.46
CA HIS A 378 -42.72 26.44 21.16
C HIS A 378 -41.61 25.97 20.21
N GLY A 379 -41.73 24.74 19.70
CA GLY A 379 -40.71 24.08 18.87
C GLY A 379 -39.64 23.30 19.64
N GLY A 380 -39.61 23.34 20.99
CA GLY A 380 -38.65 22.59 21.80
C GLY A 380 -38.75 21.07 21.59
N LEU A 381 -39.97 20.52 21.62
CA LEU A 381 -40.20 19.10 21.32
C LEU A 381 -39.74 18.73 19.90
N ALA A 382 -40.01 19.58 18.91
CA ALA A 382 -39.56 19.37 17.54
C ALA A 382 -38.03 19.38 17.45
N ASN A 383 -37.35 20.30 18.14
CA ASN A 383 -35.89 20.35 18.23
C ASN A 383 -35.32 19.06 18.84
N GLY A 384 -35.90 18.59 19.96
CA GLY A 384 -35.51 17.33 20.59
C GLY A 384 -35.70 16.11 19.66
N ILE A 385 -36.85 16.01 18.99
CA ILE A 385 -37.13 14.95 18.01
C ILE A 385 -36.11 14.99 16.86
N VAL A 386 -35.80 16.18 16.33
CA VAL A 386 -34.80 16.35 15.26
C VAL A 386 -33.42 15.89 15.72
N VAL A 387 -32.98 16.28 16.92
CA VAL A 387 -31.66 15.88 17.44
C VAL A 387 -31.55 14.37 17.60
N VAL A 388 -32.57 13.72 18.18
CA VAL A 388 -32.59 12.28 18.39
C VAL A 388 -32.64 11.52 17.06
N SER A 389 -33.54 11.91 16.16
CA SER A 389 -33.73 11.25 14.86
C SER A 389 -32.56 11.45 13.91
N VAL A 390 -32.04 12.68 13.77
CA VAL A 390 -30.88 12.98 12.92
C VAL A 390 -29.62 12.33 13.49
N GLY A 391 -29.40 12.39 14.81
CA GLY A 391 -28.28 11.70 15.45
C GLY A 391 -28.31 10.18 15.21
N ALA A 392 -29.49 9.56 15.33
CA ALA A 392 -29.69 8.14 15.03
C ALA A 392 -29.41 7.83 13.56
N ALA A 393 -29.96 8.64 12.64
CA ALA A 393 -29.77 8.46 11.20
C ALA A 393 -28.29 8.58 10.80
N VAL A 394 -27.58 9.61 11.29
CA VAL A 394 -26.15 9.80 11.03
C VAL A 394 -25.35 8.62 11.59
N GLY A 395 -25.63 8.20 12.83
CA GLY A 395 -24.96 7.04 13.44
C GLY A 395 -25.18 5.75 12.66
N LEU A 396 -26.44 5.46 12.29
CA LEU A 396 -26.81 4.27 11.53
C LEU A 396 -26.15 4.27 10.14
N LEU A 397 -26.28 5.36 9.38
CA LEU A 397 -25.68 5.49 8.05
C LEU A 397 -24.16 5.35 8.10
N ALA A 398 -23.50 5.93 9.10
CA ALA A 398 -22.06 5.81 9.28
C ALA A 398 -21.62 4.37 9.60
N VAL A 399 -22.37 3.67 10.47
CA VAL A 399 -22.10 2.26 10.80
C VAL A 399 -22.32 1.36 9.58
N LEU A 400 -23.45 1.52 8.87
CA LEU A 400 -23.74 0.77 7.66
C LEU A 400 -22.70 1.04 6.56
N GLY A 401 -22.34 2.31 6.33
CA GLY A 401 -21.32 2.70 5.37
C GLY A 401 -19.96 2.08 5.70
N ARG A 402 -19.57 2.06 6.99
CA ARG A 402 -18.34 1.41 7.43
C ARG A 402 -18.38 -0.11 7.23
N MET A 403 -19.49 -0.76 7.57
CA MET A 403 -19.68 -2.19 7.35
C MET A 403 -19.59 -2.53 5.86
N TRP A 404 -20.23 -1.72 5.02
CA TRP A 404 -20.21 -1.88 3.57
C TRP A 404 -18.78 -1.77 3.01
N VAL A 405 -18.03 -0.72 3.35
CA VAL A 405 -16.62 -0.55 2.93
C VAL A 405 -15.74 -1.71 3.41
N LYS A 406 -15.91 -2.16 4.67
CA LYS A 406 -15.16 -3.29 5.21
C LYS A 406 -15.48 -4.60 4.47
N ASN A 407 -16.74 -4.80 4.11
CA ASN A 407 -17.18 -5.99 3.39
C ASN A 407 -16.72 -5.97 1.92
N LEU A 408 -16.73 -4.81 1.25
CA LEU A 408 -16.14 -4.62 -0.07
C LEU A 408 -14.65 -4.96 -0.07
N GLY A 409 -13.89 -4.48 0.91
CA GLY A 409 -12.46 -4.79 1.02
C GLY A 409 -12.19 -6.28 1.22
N ARG A 410 -13.03 -6.96 2.00
CA ARG A 410 -12.94 -8.43 2.19
C ARG A 410 -13.30 -9.20 0.92
N ALA A 411 -14.33 -8.76 0.20
CA ALA A 411 -14.73 -9.37 -1.06
C ALA A 411 -13.62 -9.24 -2.12
N GLU A 412 -13.01 -8.06 -2.23
CA GLU A 412 -11.89 -7.83 -3.16
C GLU A 412 -10.65 -8.66 -2.77
N GLN A 413 -10.35 -8.80 -1.47
CA GLN A 413 -9.30 -9.70 -1.00
C GLN A 413 -9.59 -11.17 -1.34
N ALA A 414 -10.83 -11.62 -1.12
CA ALA A 414 -11.24 -12.98 -1.45
C ALA A 414 -11.16 -13.25 -2.97
N GLU A 415 -11.57 -12.28 -3.80
CA GLU A 415 -11.47 -12.38 -5.26
C GLU A 415 -10.01 -12.45 -5.72
N ARG A 416 -9.10 -11.68 -5.11
CA ARG A 416 -7.66 -11.74 -5.42
C ARG A 416 -7.06 -13.09 -5.07
N VAL A 417 -7.36 -13.62 -3.88
CA VAL A 417 -6.87 -14.94 -3.46
C VAL A 417 -7.41 -16.03 -4.39
N SER A 418 -8.71 -15.99 -4.71
CA SER A 418 -9.33 -16.94 -5.65
C SER A 418 -8.71 -16.87 -7.06
N ALA A 419 -8.43 -15.66 -7.55
CA ALA A 419 -7.77 -15.48 -8.85
C ALA A 419 -6.34 -16.03 -8.86
N GLU A 420 -5.56 -15.81 -7.79
CA GLU A 420 -4.21 -16.37 -7.65
C GLU A 420 -4.24 -17.90 -7.58
N GLU A 421 -5.19 -18.48 -6.84
CA GLU A 421 -5.37 -19.93 -6.76
C GLU A 421 -5.76 -20.53 -8.11
N LEU A 422 -6.68 -19.90 -8.84
CA LEU A 422 -7.09 -20.34 -10.18
C LEU A 422 -5.93 -20.29 -11.17
N GLN A 423 -5.10 -19.24 -11.10
CA GLN A 423 -3.91 -19.14 -11.93
C GLN A 423 -2.90 -20.25 -11.61
N ARG A 424 -2.62 -20.52 -10.33
CA ARG A 424 -1.74 -21.63 -9.93
C ARG A 424 -2.26 -22.98 -10.41
N ARG A 425 -3.58 -23.22 -10.30
CA ARG A 425 -4.20 -24.46 -10.80
C ARG A 425 -4.04 -24.59 -12.31
N ARG A 426 -4.28 -23.53 -13.08
CA ARG A 426 -4.07 -23.52 -14.53
C ARG A 426 -2.62 -23.78 -14.90
N ASP A 427 -1.68 -23.17 -14.21
CA ASP A 427 -0.24 -23.36 -14.46
C ASP A 427 0.17 -24.82 -14.19
N LEU A 428 -0.37 -25.46 -13.15
CA LEU A 428 -0.14 -26.88 -12.84
C LEU A 428 -0.80 -27.81 -13.88
N GLU A 429 -2.04 -27.54 -14.26
CA GLU A 429 -2.74 -28.29 -15.32
C GLU A 429 -1.99 -28.22 -16.65
N GLU A 430 -1.50 -27.03 -17.01
CA GLU A 430 -0.70 -26.79 -18.20
C GLU A 430 0.62 -27.58 -18.17
N ARG A 431 1.36 -27.50 -17.06
CA ARG A 431 2.60 -28.29 -16.86
C ARG A 431 2.35 -29.79 -16.98
N ASN A 432 1.28 -30.30 -16.37
CA ASN A 432 0.90 -31.71 -16.47
C ASN A 432 0.42 -32.12 -17.87
N ARG A 433 -0.19 -31.21 -18.63
CA ARG A 433 -0.53 -31.44 -20.04
C ARG A 433 0.73 -31.54 -20.89
N ILE A 434 1.64 -30.56 -20.77
CA ILE A 434 2.92 -30.54 -21.49
C ILE A 434 3.73 -31.80 -21.17
N ALA A 435 3.81 -32.21 -19.90
CA ALA A 435 4.52 -33.41 -19.50
C ALA A 435 3.96 -34.68 -20.16
N ARG A 436 2.63 -34.79 -20.30
CA ARG A 436 1.97 -35.91 -21.00
C ARG A 436 2.20 -35.87 -22.51
N GLU A 437 2.02 -34.72 -23.15
CA GLU A 437 2.27 -34.57 -24.59
C GLU A 437 3.74 -34.88 -24.94
N LEU A 438 4.69 -34.41 -24.11
CA LEU A 438 6.10 -34.78 -24.23
C LEU A 438 6.32 -36.28 -24.00
N HIS A 439 5.63 -36.89 -23.05
CA HIS A 439 5.69 -38.34 -22.82
C HIS A 439 5.27 -39.11 -24.07
N ASP A 440 4.10 -38.79 -24.62
CA ASP A 440 3.52 -39.53 -25.72
C ASP A 440 4.36 -39.38 -26.99
N VAL A 441 4.83 -38.17 -27.32
CA VAL A 441 5.63 -37.94 -28.53
C VAL A 441 7.02 -38.56 -28.39
N VAL A 442 7.76 -38.25 -27.32
CA VAL A 442 9.16 -38.66 -27.21
C VAL A 442 9.28 -40.15 -26.88
N ALA A 443 8.43 -40.68 -26.00
CA ALA A 443 8.49 -42.11 -25.65
C ALA A 443 8.09 -42.98 -26.84
N HIS A 444 7.07 -42.57 -27.61
CA HIS A 444 6.67 -43.30 -28.81
C HIS A 444 7.79 -43.28 -29.87
N SER A 445 8.37 -42.12 -30.18
CA SER A 445 9.46 -42.03 -31.15
C SER A 445 10.68 -42.86 -30.75
N MET A 446 11.11 -42.80 -29.49
CA MET A 446 12.23 -43.60 -29.00
C MET A 446 11.94 -45.11 -29.00
N SER A 447 10.69 -45.49 -28.71
CA SER A 447 10.28 -46.89 -28.77
C SER A 447 10.28 -47.42 -30.21
N VAL A 448 9.86 -46.61 -31.19
CA VAL A 448 9.93 -46.97 -32.62
C VAL A 448 11.38 -47.11 -33.08
N ILE A 449 12.27 -46.17 -32.72
CA ILE A 449 13.70 -46.25 -33.05
C ILE A 449 14.31 -47.52 -32.46
N ASN A 450 14.01 -47.84 -31.20
CA ASN A 450 14.48 -49.06 -30.56
C ASN A 450 14.00 -50.34 -31.28
N VAL A 451 12.72 -50.40 -31.67
CA VAL A 451 12.17 -51.55 -32.43
C VAL A 451 12.81 -51.64 -33.82
N GLN A 452 12.99 -50.53 -34.53
CA GLN A 452 13.62 -50.51 -35.85
C GLN A 452 15.08 -50.97 -35.79
N ALA A 453 15.83 -50.51 -34.78
CA ALA A 453 17.21 -50.89 -34.56
C ALA A 453 17.36 -52.38 -34.19
N THR A 454 16.57 -52.88 -33.23
CA THR A 454 16.62 -54.28 -32.81
C THR A 454 16.13 -55.27 -33.87
N THR A 455 15.25 -54.84 -34.79
CA THR A 455 14.73 -55.70 -35.87
C THR A 455 15.54 -55.65 -37.17
N ALA A 456 16.58 -54.82 -37.26
CA ALA A 456 17.37 -54.60 -38.47
C ALA A 456 17.95 -55.91 -39.05
N GLN A 457 18.55 -56.77 -38.21
CA GLN A 457 19.10 -58.08 -38.59
C GLN A 457 18.07 -59.02 -39.25
N TYR A 458 16.81 -58.98 -38.79
CA TYR A 458 15.75 -59.84 -39.30
C TYR A 458 15.15 -59.31 -40.60
N ARG A 459 15.17 -57.98 -40.80
CA ARG A 459 14.65 -57.33 -42.02
C ARG A 459 15.66 -57.33 -43.16
N LYS A 460 16.96 -57.43 -42.88
CA LYS A 460 18.03 -57.53 -43.87
C LYS A 460 19.01 -58.67 -43.53
N PRO A 461 18.69 -59.92 -43.93
CA PRO A 461 19.56 -61.07 -43.72
C PRO A 461 20.93 -60.87 -44.39
N GLY A 462 22.01 -61.17 -43.69
CA GLY A 462 23.39 -61.01 -44.20
C GLY A 462 23.98 -59.60 -44.06
N ILE A 463 23.49 -58.82 -43.08
CA ILE A 463 24.08 -57.52 -42.73
C ILE A 463 25.51 -57.73 -42.18
N ASP A 464 26.40 -56.76 -42.46
CA ASP A 464 27.78 -56.79 -41.97
C ASP A 464 27.79 -56.75 -40.42
N PRO A 465 28.56 -57.61 -39.73
CA PRO A 465 28.68 -57.58 -38.28
C PRO A 465 29.06 -56.21 -37.69
N GLU A 466 29.85 -55.38 -38.38
CA GLU A 466 30.16 -54.01 -37.92
C GLU A 466 28.91 -53.11 -37.92
N ILE A 467 28.09 -53.21 -38.97
CA ILE A 467 26.82 -52.47 -39.10
C ILE A 467 25.77 -52.99 -38.11
N GLN A 468 25.78 -54.30 -37.81
CA GLN A 468 24.90 -54.87 -36.79
C GLN A 468 25.20 -54.30 -35.40
N GLN A 469 26.48 -54.09 -35.09
CA GLN A 469 26.92 -53.51 -33.83
C GLN A 469 26.47 -52.05 -33.68
N GLU A 470 26.51 -51.25 -34.76
CA GLU A 470 25.94 -49.89 -34.76
C GLU A 470 24.43 -49.87 -34.45
N PHE A 471 23.65 -50.82 -34.97
CA PHE A 471 22.22 -50.92 -34.66
C PHE A 471 21.97 -51.30 -33.19
N ASP A 472 22.79 -52.17 -32.61
CA ASP A 472 22.70 -52.54 -31.20
C ASP A 472 23.02 -51.35 -30.28
N ASP A 473 24.00 -50.52 -30.66
CA ASP A 473 24.34 -49.27 -29.97
C ASP A 473 23.19 -48.25 -30.04
N ILE A 474 22.52 -48.10 -31.20
CA ILE A 474 21.33 -47.24 -31.34
C ILE A 474 20.18 -47.72 -30.45
N ALA A 475 19.96 -49.04 -30.36
CA ALA A 475 18.94 -49.63 -29.49
C ALA A 475 19.27 -49.42 -28.00
N GLN A 476 20.53 -49.52 -27.61
CA GLN A 476 20.97 -49.23 -26.25
C GLN A 476 20.80 -47.75 -25.90
N SER A 477 21.22 -46.84 -26.79
CA SER A 477 21.09 -45.39 -26.61
C SER A 477 19.61 -44.97 -26.49
N SER A 478 18.73 -45.54 -27.30
CA SER A 478 17.27 -45.29 -27.23
C SER A 478 16.65 -45.78 -25.91
N ARG A 479 17.09 -46.93 -25.38
CA ARG A 479 16.65 -47.45 -24.07
C ARG A 479 17.13 -46.57 -22.92
N GLN A 480 18.35 -46.07 -23.00
CA GLN A 480 18.92 -45.15 -22.01
C GLN A 480 18.16 -43.81 -22.00
N ALA A 481 17.92 -43.20 -23.17
CA ALA A 481 17.16 -41.96 -23.29
C ALA A 481 15.74 -42.07 -22.72
N LEU A 482 15.05 -43.21 -22.94
CA LEU A 482 13.74 -43.50 -22.34
C LEU A 482 13.79 -43.59 -20.81
N SER A 483 14.86 -44.16 -20.24
CA SER A 483 15.04 -44.29 -18.79
C SER A 483 15.31 -42.94 -18.12
N GLU A 484 16.17 -42.12 -18.72
CA GLU A 484 16.50 -40.78 -18.23
C GLU A 484 15.28 -39.85 -18.27
N MET A 485 14.53 -39.87 -19.36
CA MET A 485 13.30 -39.09 -19.50
C MET A 485 12.21 -39.50 -18.48
N ARG A 486 12.00 -40.80 -18.26
CA ARG A 486 11.06 -41.30 -17.23
C ARG A 486 11.44 -40.84 -15.83
N SER A 487 12.74 -40.78 -15.54
CA SER A 487 13.26 -40.29 -14.26
C SER A 487 13.02 -38.79 -14.07
N LEU A 488 13.21 -37.98 -15.13
CA LEU A 488 12.91 -36.54 -15.11
C LEU A 488 11.40 -36.25 -14.99
N LEU A 489 10.55 -37.02 -15.66
CA LEU A 489 9.09 -36.90 -15.54
C LEU A 489 8.58 -37.34 -14.17
N ALA A 490 9.18 -38.35 -13.54
CA ALA A 490 8.85 -38.76 -12.18
C ALA A 490 9.14 -37.64 -11.16
N LEU A 491 10.21 -36.85 -11.38
CA LEU A 491 10.50 -35.67 -10.56
C LEU A 491 9.47 -34.55 -10.74
N LEU A 492 8.96 -34.34 -11.95
CA LEU A 492 7.94 -33.33 -12.24
C LEU A 492 6.53 -33.71 -11.75
N ARG A 493 6.27 -35.01 -11.52
CA ARG A 493 4.97 -35.52 -11.06
C ARG A 493 4.83 -35.58 -9.54
N ASN A 494 5.91 -35.38 -8.79
CA ASN A 494 5.96 -35.59 -7.33
C ASN A 494 5.53 -34.38 -6.47
N ASP A 495 4.78 -33.41 -7.01
CA ASP A 495 4.05 -32.41 -6.19
C ASP A 495 2.65 -32.91 -5.75
N GLU A 496 2.22 -34.10 -6.17
CA GLU A 496 1.08 -34.82 -5.58
C GLU A 496 1.60 -35.90 -4.62
N ALA A 497 1.28 -35.75 -3.34
CA ALA A 497 1.73 -36.60 -2.23
C ALA A 497 1.58 -38.11 -2.55
N PRO A 498 2.64 -38.94 -2.38
CA PRO A 498 2.51 -40.37 -2.59
C PRO A 498 1.63 -41.00 -1.49
N THR A 499 0.60 -41.72 -1.90
CA THR A 499 -0.37 -42.46 -1.05
C THR A 499 0.18 -43.76 -0.45
N ALA A 500 1.50 -43.98 -0.47
CA ALA A 500 2.14 -45.12 0.19
C ALA A 500 2.73 -44.67 1.53
N PRO A 501 2.62 -45.46 2.61
CA PRO A 501 3.30 -45.14 3.87
C PRO A 501 4.79 -44.96 3.61
N MET A 502 5.39 -43.89 4.17
CA MET A 502 6.80 -43.60 3.97
C MET A 502 7.64 -44.77 4.53
N PRO A 503 8.65 -45.26 3.79
CA PRO A 503 9.45 -46.39 4.25
C PRO A 503 10.22 -46.03 5.53
N THR A 504 10.32 -47.00 6.42
CA THR A 504 10.87 -46.92 7.77
C THR A 504 12.04 -47.88 7.93
N MET A 505 12.66 -47.87 9.11
CA MET A 505 13.74 -48.81 9.44
C MET A 505 13.28 -50.27 9.42
N THR A 506 12.00 -50.52 9.71
CA THR A 506 11.38 -51.85 9.73
C THR A 506 11.29 -52.47 8.34
N ASP A 507 11.38 -51.67 7.27
CA ASP A 507 11.31 -52.11 5.87
C ASP A 507 12.71 -52.50 5.30
N VAL A 508 13.79 -52.31 6.06
CA VAL A 508 15.15 -52.65 5.65
C VAL A 508 15.36 -54.16 5.40
N PRO A 509 14.84 -55.08 6.24
CA PRO A 509 14.94 -56.52 5.96
C PRO A 509 14.34 -56.90 4.61
N ASP A 510 13.19 -56.34 4.24
CA ASP A 510 12.54 -56.61 2.95
C ASP A 510 13.37 -56.09 1.77
N LEU A 511 14.00 -54.92 1.92
CA LEU A 511 14.95 -54.38 0.95
C LEU A 511 16.17 -55.31 0.78
N ILE A 512 16.68 -55.89 1.87
CA ILE A 512 17.81 -56.82 1.83
C ILE A 512 17.40 -58.11 1.11
N GLU A 513 16.25 -58.68 1.42
CA GLU A 513 15.73 -59.89 0.76
C GLU A 513 15.46 -59.67 -0.74
N ALA A 514 14.85 -58.54 -1.11
CA ALA A 514 14.65 -58.18 -2.51
C ALA A 514 15.99 -58.07 -3.26
N THR A 515 17.03 -57.58 -2.58
CA THR A 515 18.37 -57.47 -3.17
C THR A 515 19.05 -58.83 -3.25
N ARG A 516 18.91 -59.71 -2.24
CA ARG A 516 19.39 -61.11 -2.29
C ARG A 516 18.76 -61.89 -3.44
N ALA A 517 17.47 -61.68 -3.71
CA ALA A 517 16.75 -62.32 -4.82
C ALA A 517 17.34 -62.00 -6.21
N SER A 518 18.10 -60.90 -6.34
CA SER A 518 18.86 -60.57 -7.56
C SER A 518 20.21 -61.31 -7.69
N GLY A 519 20.52 -62.24 -6.78
CA GLY A 519 21.74 -63.04 -6.79
C GLY A 519 22.91 -62.44 -6.00
N ALA A 520 22.66 -61.42 -5.18
CA ALA A 520 23.70 -60.76 -4.38
C ALA A 520 23.94 -61.48 -3.04
N GLU A 521 25.21 -61.74 -2.72
CA GLU A 521 25.59 -62.29 -1.41
C GLU A 521 25.63 -61.16 -0.37
N ILE A 522 24.60 -61.08 0.49
CA ILE A 522 24.47 -60.02 1.49
C ILE A 522 24.36 -60.63 2.89
N SER A 523 25.27 -60.25 3.79
CA SER A 523 25.15 -60.48 5.23
C SER A 523 24.55 -59.24 5.90
N TYR A 524 23.45 -59.40 6.63
CA TYR A 524 22.74 -58.31 7.31
C TYR A 524 22.65 -58.58 8.81
N SER A 525 23.00 -57.58 9.61
CA SER A 525 22.75 -57.52 11.05
C SER A 525 22.07 -56.20 11.36
N GLY A 526 20.79 -56.27 11.70
CA GLY A 526 19.95 -55.11 12.01
C GLY A 526 19.90 -54.79 13.50
N THR A 527 19.14 -53.74 13.82
CA THR A 527 18.78 -53.32 15.18
C THR A 527 17.27 -53.28 15.28
N ASP A 528 16.73 -53.68 16.43
CA ASP A 528 15.29 -53.64 16.74
C ASP A 528 14.90 -52.35 17.48
N ASP A 529 15.84 -51.40 17.63
CA ASP A 529 15.60 -50.17 18.37
C ASP A 529 14.64 -49.25 17.61
N GLU A 530 13.66 -48.68 18.34
CA GLU A 530 12.72 -47.71 17.77
C GLU A 530 13.45 -46.38 17.47
N VAL A 531 13.43 -46.00 16.20
CA VAL A 531 13.97 -44.72 15.71
C VAL A 531 12.83 -43.82 15.25
N SER A 532 13.04 -42.50 15.32
CA SER A 532 12.05 -41.54 14.81
C SER A 532 11.78 -41.78 13.31
N PRO A 533 10.57 -41.48 12.80
CA PRO A 533 10.23 -41.72 11.39
C PRO A 533 11.21 -41.07 10.40
N THR A 534 11.73 -39.88 10.74
CA THR A 534 12.69 -39.15 9.92
C THR A 534 14.07 -39.83 9.89
N VAL A 535 14.53 -40.36 11.03
CA VAL A 535 15.78 -41.15 11.13
C VAL A 535 15.61 -42.48 10.40
N GLY A 536 14.48 -43.17 10.58
CA GLY A 536 14.18 -44.43 9.91
C GLY A 536 14.13 -44.31 8.38
N LEU A 537 13.48 -43.27 7.85
CA LEU A 537 13.46 -43.00 6.42
C LEU A 537 14.86 -42.70 5.87
N THR A 538 15.65 -41.92 6.59
CA THR A 538 17.02 -41.58 6.19
C THR A 538 17.91 -42.82 6.20
N ALA A 539 17.80 -43.67 7.21
CA ALA A 539 18.51 -44.94 7.31
C ALA A 539 18.15 -45.88 6.15
N PHE A 540 16.86 -46.05 5.85
CA PHE A 540 16.39 -46.85 4.72
C PHE A 540 16.99 -46.36 3.40
N ARG A 541 16.95 -45.05 3.14
CA ARG A 541 17.51 -44.45 1.91
C ARG A 541 19.02 -44.59 1.82
N VAL A 542 19.74 -44.48 2.93
CA VAL A 542 21.20 -44.69 2.99
C VAL A 542 21.55 -46.13 2.60
N ILE A 543 20.84 -47.12 3.16
CA ILE A 543 21.08 -48.54 2.86
C ILE A 543 20.72 -48.86 1.42
N GLN A 544 19.59 -48.36 0.91
CA GLN A 544 19.17 -48.54 -0.48
C GLN A 544 20.21 -48.01 -1.48
N GLU A 545 20.64 -46.77 -1.30
CA GLU A 545 21.63 -46.13 -2.18
C GLU A 545 23.00 -46.84 -2.08
N ALA A 546 23.40 -47.27 -0.87
CA ALA A 546 24.65 -47.99 -0.67
C ALA A 546 24.64 -49.39 -1.31
N LEU A 547 23.54 -50.14 -1.23
CA LEU A 547 23.36 -51.42 -1.90
C LEU A 547 23.37 -51.26 -3.42
N SER A 548 22.65 -50.26 -3.94
CA SER A 548 22.66 -49.95 -5.38
C SER A 548 24.08 -49.65 -5.88
N ASN A 549 24.84 -48.84 -5.13
CA ASN A 549 26.22 -48.54 -5.46
C ASN A 549 27.14 -49.76 -5.40
N ALA A 550 26.96 -50.65 -4.41
CA ALA A 550 27.73 -51.89 -4.31
C ALA A 550 27.47 -52.81 -5.50
N LEU A 551 26.20 -53.00 -5.88
CA LEU A 551 25.84 -53.83 -7.05
C LEU A 551 26.34 -53.25 -8.36
N ARG A 552 26.31 -51.92 -8.50
CA ARG A 552 26.75 -51.23 -9.71
C ARG A 552 28.27 -51.22 -9.87
N HIS A 553 29.01 -50.99 -8.78
CA HIS A 553 30.46 -50.75 -8.82
C HIS A 553 31.31 -51.96 -8.41
N ALA A 554 30.72 -52.99 -7.80
CA ALA A 554 31.38 -54.23 -7.41
C ALA A 554 30.45 -55.44 -7.59
N PRO A 555 29.97 -55.72 -8.81
CA PRO A 555 29.12 -56.87 -9.10
C PRO A 555 29.79 -58.17 -8.65
N GLY A 556 29.01 -59.03 -7.99
CA GLY A 556 29.48 -60.30 -7.42
C GLY A 556 30.29 -60.19 -6.13
N ALA A 557 30.60 -58.99 -5.62
CA ALA A 557 31.24 -58.85 -4.33
C ALA A 557 30.25 -59.11 -3.18
N ALA A 558 30.70 -59.84 -2.15
CA ALA A 558 29.93 -60.03 -0.94
C ALA A 558 29.77 -58.69 -0.20
N VAL A 559 28.54 -58.38 0.23
CA VAL A 559 28.19 -57.13 0.92
C VAL A 559 27.81 -57.44 2.37
N THR A 560 28.33 -56.66 3.31
CA THR A 560 27.97 -56.70 4.72
C THR A 560 27.27 -55.40 5.09
N VAL A 561 26.04 -55.49 5.57
CA VAL A 561 25.23 -54.39 6.07
C VAL A 561 25.05 -54.59 7.57
N THR A 562 25.44 -53.59 8.36
CA THR A 562 25.22 -53.58 9.81
C THR A 562 24.51 -52.29 10.18
N ALA A 563 23.43 -52.39 10.96
CA ALA A 563 22.74 -51.27 11.57
C ALA A 563 22.66 -51.56 13.07
N ARG A 564 23.23 -50.67 13.89
CA ARG A 564 23.22 -50.81 15.35
C ARG A 564 23.09 -49.46 16.01
N SER A 565 22.47 -49.45 17.17
CA SER A 565 22.32 -48.28 18.02
C SER A 565 23.37 -48.34 19.14
N GLU A 566 24.11 -47.26 19.32
CA GLU A 566 25.09 -47.08 20.40
C GLU A 566 24.95 -45.65 20.96
N ALA A 567 24.72 -45.50 22.26
CA ALA A 567 24.71 -44.21 22.96
C ALA A 567 23.88 -43.11 22.24
N GLU A 568 22.61 -43.40 21.95
CA GLU A 568 21.69 -42.50 21.22
C GLU A 568 22.12 -42.15 19.79
N VAL A 569 22.97 -42.97 19.16
CA VAL A 569 23.38 -42.79 17.76
C VAL A 569 23.14 -44.08 16.97
N LEU A 570 22.41 -43.95 15.87
CA LEU A 570 22.25 -45.02 14.89
C LEU A 570 23.49 -45.06 13.99
N ILE A 571 24.20 -46.19 14.02
CA ILE A 571 25.40 -46.44 13.23
C ILE A 571 25.08 -47.46 12.15
N ILE A 572 25.15 -47.02 10.90
CA ILE A 572 24.97 -47.85 9.71
C ILE A 572 26.32 -48.04 9.04
N THR A 573 26.73 -49.28 8.81
CA THR A 573 27.93 -49.60 8.03
C THR A 573 27.58 -50.56 6.91
N VAL A 574 27.84 -50.14 5.67
CA VAL A 574 27.72 -50.96 4.46
C VAL A 574 29.12 -51.13 3.88
N ALA A 575 29.58 -52.36 3.72
CA ALA A 575 30.89 -52.67 3.17
C ALA A 575 30.81 -53.81 2.16
N ASN A 576 31.49 -53.69 1.04
CA ASN A 576 31.62 -54.77 0.06
C ASN A 576 33.08 -55.23 -0.06
N SER A 577 33.28 -56.51 -0.42
CA SER A 577 34.60 -57.07 -0.73
C SER A 577 35.16 -56.54 -2.06
N LYS A 578 36.40 -56.94 -2.40
CA LYS A 578 37.00 -56.62 -3.70
C LYS A 578 36.11 -57.17 -4.84
N PRO A 579 35.92 -56.43 -5.95
CA PRO A 579 35.20 -56.93 -7.12
C PRO A 579 35.82 -58.24 -7.64
N LEU A 580 34.97 -59.22 -8.00
CA LEU A 580 35.40 -60.51 -8.55
C LEU A 580 35.78 -60.42 -10.05
N SER A 581 35.41 -59.34 -10.72
CA SER A 581 35.77 -59.03 -12.11
C SER A 581 36.32 -57.60 -12.23
N VAL A 582 37.16 -57.36 -13.25
CA VAL A 582 37.61 -56.01 -13.60
C VAL A 582 36.42 -55.28 -14.21
N VAL A 583 35.82 -54.36 -13.47
CA VAL A 583 34.74 -53.51 -13.96
C VAL A 583 35.35 -52.22 -14.49
N GLU A 584 35.20 -51.97 -15.79
CA GLU A 584 35.45 -50.64 -16.35
C GLU A 584 34.53 -49.63 -15.64
N ALA A 585 35.12 -48.54 -15.15
CA ALA A 585 34.38 -47.54 -14.40
C ALA A 585 33.37 -46.85 -15.33
N ALA A 586 32.11 -47.31 -15.30
CA ALA A 586 31.02 -46.61 -15.96
C ALA A 586 30.92 -45.18 -15.39
N PRO A 587 30.84 -44.13 -16.23
CA PRO A 587 30.74 -42.75 -15.75
C PRO A 587 29.41 -42.57 -15.00
N GLY A 588 29.49 -42.51 -13.67
CA GLY A 588 28.38 -42.18 -12.78
C GLY A 588 28.43 -40.70 -12.40
N SER A 589 27.28 -40.09 -12.17
CA SER A 589 27.13 -38.65 -11.86
C SER A 589 27.79 -38.19 -10.55
N GLY A 590 28.32 -39.10 -9.72
CA GLY A 590 28.89 -38.78 -8.40
C GLY A 590 27.86 -38.28 -7.36
N LEU A 591 26.58 -38.20 -7.73
CA LEU A 591 25.52 -37.57 -6.93
C LEU A 591 25.02 -38.44 -5.77
N GLY A 592 25.18 -39.76 -5.83
CA GLY A 592 24.66 -40.68 -4.80
C GLY A 592 25.28 -40.46 -3.41
N LEU A 593 26.61 -40.38 -3.34
CA LEU A 593 27.33 -40.09 -2.09
C LEU A 593 27.13 -38.64 -1.60
N ALA A 594 26.95 -37.69 -2.52
CA ALA A 594 26.64 -36.30 -2.18
C ALA A 594 25.24 -36.20 -1.51
N GLY A 595 24.23 -36.87 -2.08
CA GLY A 595 22.88 -36.92 -1.53
C GLY A 595 22.80 -37.67 -0.20
N ILE A 596 23.60 -38.74 -0.01
CA ILE A 596 23.74 -39.39 1.30
C ILE A 596 24.30 -38.40 2.33
N ARG A 597 25.37 -37.68 1.99
CA ARG A 597 26.00 -36.71 2.90
C ARG A 597 25.01 -35.63 3.31
N GLU A 598 24.32 -35.01 2.35
CA GLU A 598 23.36 -33.94 2.59
C GLU A 598 22.24 -34.37 3.55
N ARG A 599 21.61 -35.51 3.28
CA ARG A 599 20.51 -36.05 4.11
C ARG A 599 20.96 -36.40 5.53
N VAL A 600 22.15 -37.00 5.68
CA VAL A 600 22.69 -37.34 7.00
C VAL A 600 23.10 -36.09 7.77
N THR A 601 23.75 -35.12 7.13
CA THR A 601 24.14 -33.87 7.79
C THR A 601 22.95 -33.02 8.21
N ALA A 602 21.83 -33.10 7.48
CA ALA A 602 20.57 -32.43 7.86
C ALA A 602 20.00 -32.93 9.21
N LEU A 603 20.36 -34.15 9.62
CA LEU A 603 20.00 -34.74 10.92
C LEU A 603 21.13 -34.63 11.95
N GLY A 604 22.14 -33.78 11.71
CA GLY A 604 23.30 -33.65 12.60
C GLY A 604 24.25 -34.86 12.58
N GLY A 605 24.08 -35.77 11.61
CA GLY A 605 24.90 -36.97 11.48
C GLY A 605 26.20 -36.77 10.71
N THR A 606 27.04 -37.81 10.70
CA THR A 606 28.32 -37.84 9.98
C THR A 606 28.41 -38.99 9.00
N VAL A 607 29.15 -38.77 7.89
CA VAL A 607 29.35 -39.77 6.83
C VAL A 607 30.83 -39.94 6.53
N GLN A 608 31.28 -41.19 6.54
CA GLN A 608 32.62 -41.61 6.11
C GLN A 608 32.48 -42.65 4.99
N ALA A 609 33.01 -42.34 3.81
CA ALA A 609 33.00 -43.24 2.66
C ALA A 609 34.42 -43.36 2.11
N GLY A 610 34.90 -44.58 1.86
CA GLY A 610 36.22 -44.78 1.27
C GLY A 610 36.62 -46.24 1.06
N PRO A 611 37.73 -46.47 0.33
CA PRO A 611 38.27 -47.80 0.09
C PRO A 611 38.79 -48.44 1.39
N ARG A 612 38.74 -49.78 1.47
CA ARG A 612 39.31 -50.54 2.59
C ARG A 612 40.75 -50.96 2.29
N LEU A 613 41.56 -51.07 3.36
CA LEU A 613 42.96 -51.53 3.34
C LEU A 613 43.18 -52.98 2.83
N GLY A 614 42.12 -53.73 2.55
CA GLY A 614 42.17 -55.08 1.95
C GLY A 614 41.43 -55.20 0.61
N GLY A 615 41.10 -54.07 -0.03
CA GLY A 615 40.21 -54.03 -1.20
C GLY A 615 38.73 -53.93 -0.81
N GLY A 616 37.91 -53.42 -1.75
CA GLY A 616 36.50 -53.12 -1.51
C GLY A 616 36.25 -51.71 -0.97
N PHE A 617 34.99 -51.38 -0.71
CA PHE A 617 34.54 -50.04 -0.31
C PHE A 617 33.72 -50.12 0.97
N ARG A 618 33.75 -49.06 1.79
CA ARG A 618 32.97 -48.95 3.02
C ARG A 618 32.32 -47.59 3.13
N LEU A 619 31.03 -47.59 3.39
CA LEU A 619 30.24 -46.45 3.83
C LEU A 619 29.89 -46.66 5.31
N ARG A 620 30.23 -45.70 6.16
CA ARG A 620 29.81 -45.64 7.56
C ARG A 620 29.08 -44.32 7.80
N VAL A 621 27.88 -44.42 8.35
CA VAL A 621 26.99 -43.31 8.67
C VAL A 621 26.65 -43.37 10.16
N GLN A 622 26.63 -42.20 10.80
CA GLN A 622 26.22 -42.03 12.18
C GLN A 622 25.11 -40.98 12.22
N ILE A 623 23.95 -41.30 12.80
CA ILE A 623 22.79 -40.40 12.87
C ILE A 623 22.36 -40.32 14.34
N PRO A 624 22.36 -39.14 14.97
CA PRO A 624 21.77 -38.94 16.29
C PRO A 624 20.31 -39.38 16.31
N MET A 625 19.91 -40.10 17.35
CA MET A 625 18.55 -40.57 17.56
C MET A 625 17.90 -39.69 18.61
N ASP A 626 16.98 -38.82 18.18
CA ASP A 626 16.05 -38.21 19.14
C ASP A 626 15.04 -39.29 19.53
N HIS A 627 15.02 -39.70 20.80
CA HIS A 627 13.99 -40.58 21.31
C HIS A 627 12.61 -40.01 20.96
N ALA A 628 11.76 -40.84 20.37
CA ALA A 628 10.36 -40.52 20.13
C ALA A 628 9.75 -40.07 21.47
N HIS A 629 9.51 -38.76 21.63
CA HIS A 629 8.76 -38.25 22.77
C HIS A 629 7.41 -38.95 22.76
N HIS A 630 7.14 -39.77 23.78
CA HIS A 630 5.79 -40.18 24.11
C HIS A 630 4.94 -38.92 24.24
N ALA A 631 4.04 -38.70 23.30
CA ALA A 631 2.97 -37.73 23.41
C ALA A 631 2.02 -38.21 24.53
N GLY A 632 2.30 -37.83 25.77
CA GLY A 632 1.55 -38.36 26.91
C GLY A 632 1.83 -37.78 28.29
N ASP A 633 2.50 -36.62 28.43
CA ASP A 633 2.61 -35.96 29.74
C ASP A 633 1.98 -34.56 29.70
N PRO A 634 1.03 -34.24 30.60
CA PRO A 634 0.39 -32.93 30.65
C PRO A 634 1.35 -31.90 31.27
N LEU A 635 1.33 -30.68 30.71
CA LEU A 635 2.12 -29.54 31.19
C LEU A 635 1.82 -29.24 32.67
N PRO A 636 2.83 -28.87 33.48
CA PRO A 636 2.63 -28.53 34.88
C PRO A 636 1.89 -27.18 35.03
N GLU A 637 1.04 -27.11 36.06
CA GLU A 637 0.16 -25.98 36.42
C GLU A 637 0.87 -24.63 36.62
#